data_AF-A0A2S5IZF7-F1
#
_entry.id   AF-A0A2S5IZF7-F1
#
_cell.length_a   1.000
_cell.length_b   1.000
_cell.length_c   1.000
_cell.angle_alpha   90.00
_cell.angle_beta   90.00
_cell.angle_gamma   90.00
#
_symmetry.space_group_name_H-M   'P 1'
#
loop_
_entity.id
_entity.type
_entity.pdbx_description
1 polymer ?
#
loop_
_entity_poly.entity_id
_entity_poly.type
_entity_poly.pdbx_seq_one_letter_code
_entity_poly.pdbx_strand_id
1 'polypeptide(L)'
;MPSSTSPHPARATSSPAGRAVSGRAVSGRAPAAPVGWGFADVVLILVFAASGRRTHEHGVTVAGVAETAWPFLLAYTAAALAVRAWRSPGTPWPTGVVLWLGTVAGGLAVRALSGAGVALSFQVVTLIVLGVFLLLPRVVHHVVRRRRRPVA
;
A
#
# COMPACT_ATOMS: atom_id res chain seq x y z
N MET A 1 13.50 -79.60 33.48
CA MET A 1 13.87 -78.32 34.13
C MET A 1 13.81 -77.23 33.07
N PRO A 2 12.99 -76.18 33.28
CA PRO A 2 12.78 -75.02 32.40
C PRO A 2 13.99 -74.05 32.52
N SER A 3 14.26 -73.09 31.63
CA SER A 3 13.55 -71.81 31.43
C SER A 3 14.10 -71.12 30.16
N SER A 4 13.24 -70.62 29.26
CA SER A 4 12.92 -69.19 29.04
C SER A 4 14.16 -68.32 28.74
N THR A 5 14.22 -67.38 27.79
CA THR A 5 13.22 -66.42 27.33
C THR A 5 13.90 -65.64 26.20
N SER A 6 13.22 -65.37 25.08
CA SER A 6 13.62 -64.29 24.16
C SER A 6 13.16 -62.95 24.73
N PRO A 7 13.92 -61.88 24.45
CA PRO A 7 13.27 -60.62 24.07
C PRO A 7 13.91 -59.97 22.84
N HIS A 8 13.05 -59.56 21.89
CA HIS A 8 13.31 -58.52 20.89
C HIS A 8 12.86 -57.18 21.51
N PRO A 9 13.61 -56.07 21.40
CA PRO A 9 13.49 -55.12 20.28
C PRO A 9 14.87 -54.51 19.90
N ALA A 10 15.12 -53.89 18.75
CA ALA A 10 14.69 -52.53 18.46
C ALA A 10 15.00 -52.12 17.02
N ARG A 11 14.02 -51.43 16.45
CA ARG A 11 14.05 -50.64 15.23
C ARG A 11 14.75 -49.30 15.48
N ALA A 12 15.70 -48.93 14.64
CA ALA A 12 16.14 -47.56 14.30
C ALA A 12 17.45 -47.68 13.50
N THR A 13 17.79 -46.96 12.43
CA THR A 13 17.25 -45.75 11.81
C THR A 13 18.03 -45.56 10.50
N SER A 14 17.34 -45.03 9.49
CA SER A 14 17.84 -44.48 8.23
C SER A 14 19.17 -43.72 8.34
N SER A 15 20.16 -44.08 7.51
CA SER A 15 21.34 -43.24 7.27
C SER A 15 20.96 -42.09 6.32
N PRO A 16 21.15 -40.82 6.71
CA PRO A 16 20.70 -39.66 5.94
C PRO A 16 21.77 -39.26 4.93
N ALA A 17 21.88 -39.99 3.82
CA ALA A 17 22.78 -39.62 2.73
C ALA A 17 22.08 -38.65 1.77
N GLY A 18 22.58 -37.41 1.71
CA GLY A 18 22.30 -36.50 0.60
C GLY A 18 21.11 -35.58 0.81
N ARG A 19 21.02 -34.90 1.96
CA ARG A 19 20.28 -33.63 2.00
C ARG A 19 21.02 -32.67 1.08
N ALA A 20 20.57 -32.60 -0.18
CA ALA A 20 21.00 -31.61 -1.15
C ALA A 20 20.97 -30.25 -0.45
N VAL A 21 22.14 -29.73 -0.12
CA VAL A 21 22.33 -28.31 0.15
C VAL A 21 22.18 -27.65 -1.23
N SER A 22 20.96 -27.64 -1.73
CA SER A 22 20.53 -26.69 -2.74
C SER A 22 20.72 -25.35 -2.06
N GLY A 23 21.89 -24.74 -2.32
CA GLY A 23 22.18 -23.37 -1.97
C GLY A 23 21.02 -22.56 -2.50
N ARG A 24 20.10 -22.24 -1.59
CA ARG A 24 19.00 -21.32 -1.86
C ARG A 24 19.72 -20.02 -2.12
N ALA A 25 20.00 -19.74 -3.39
CA ALA A 25 20.48 -18.47 -3.86
C ALA A 25 19.56 -17.46 -3.17
N VAL A 26 20.12 -16.73 -2.21
CA VAL A 26 19.45 -15.59 -1.62
C VAL A 26 19.49 -14.56 -2.72
N SER A 27 18.58 -14.71 -3.70
CA SER A 27 18.28 -13.70 -4.68
C SER A 27 17.70 -12.56 -3.86
N GLY A 28 18.59 -11.67 -3.42
CA GLY A 28 18.28 -10.44 -2.71
C GLY A 28 17.47 -9.56 -3.63
N ARG A 29 16.17 -9.86 -3.75
CA ARG A 29 15.21 -8.95 -4.35
C ARG A 29 15.08 -7.81 -3.33
N ALA A 30 15.82 -6.74 -3.59
CA ALA A 30 15.75 -5.49 -2.83
C ALA A 30 14.26 -5.10 -2.64
N PRO A 31 13.90 -4.46 -1.52
CA PRO A 31 12.52 -4.10 -1.20
C PRO A 31 12.02 -3.03 -2.19
N ALA A 32 11.57 -3.45 -3.37
CA ALA A 32 10.98 -2.61 -4.42
C ALA A 32 9.50 -2.28 -4.15
N ALA A 33 8.89 -2.94 -3.16
CA ALA A 33 7.47 -2.79 -2.84
C ALA A 33 7.06 -1.40 -2.31
N PRO A 34 7.79 -0.71 -1.41
CA PRO A 34 7.31 0.56 -0.84
C PRO A 34 7.39 1.73 -1.82
N VAL A 35 8.39 1.75 -2.72
CA VAL A 35 8.53 2.82 -3.73
C VAL A 35 7.39 2.77 -4.75
N GLY A 36 6.96 1.57 -5.16
CA GLY A 36 5.87 1.41 -6.11
C GLY A 36 4.52 1.94 -5.61
N TRP A 37 4.21 1.78 -4.32
CA TRP A 37 2.99 2.30 -3.72
C TRP A 37 2.96 3.82 -3.66
N GLY A 38 4.05 4.44 -3.20
CA GLY A 38 4.15 5.90 -3.14
C GLY A 38 4.03 6.53 -4.53
N PHE A 39 4.68 5.95 -5.53
CA PHE A 39 4.57 6.42 -6.92
C PHE A 39 3.13 6.32 -7.46
N ALA A 40 2.45 5.19 -7.23
CA ALA A 40 1.07 5.02 -7.66
C ALA A 40 0.13 6.05 -7.02
N ASP A 41 0.27 6.29 -5.71
CA ASP A 41 -0.54 7.29 -5.01
C ASP A 41 -0.29 8.71 -5.58
N VAL A 42 0.97 9.09 -5.84
CA VAL A 42 1.32 10.38 -6.45
C VAL A 42 0.68 10.52 -7.83
N VAL A 43 0.77 9.50 -8.68
CA VAL A 43 0.13 9.50 -10.01
C VAL A 43 -1.39 9.66 -9.89
N LEU A 44 -2.03 8.96 -8.95
CA LEU A 44 -3.46 9.06 -8.73
C LEU A 44 -3.89 10.46 -8.24
N ILE A 45 -3.10 11.10 -7.36
CA ILE A 45 -3.34 12.48 -6.93
C ILE A 45 -3.21 13.45 -8.11
N LEU A 46 -2.22 13.26 -8.99
CA LEU A 46 -2.08 14.06 -10.21
C LEU A 46 -3.26 13.86 -11.18
N VAL A 47 -3.76 12.62 -11.33
CA VAL A 47 -4.95 12.32 -12.14
C VAL A 47 -6.19 13.02 -11.58
N PHE A 48 -6.37 13.02 -10.25
CA PHE A 48 -7.44 13.78 -9.58
C PHE A 48 -7.34 15.27 -9.91
N ALA A 49 -6.16 15.88 -9.75
CA ALA A 49 -5.94 17.30 -10.03
C ALA A 49 -6.22 17.65 -11.51
N ALA A 50 -5.74 16.83 -12.44
CA ALA A 50 -6.00 17.02 -13.87
C ALA A 50 -7.48 16.86 -14.22
N SER A 51 -8.17 15.89 -13.62
CA SER A 51 -9.61 15.67 -13.84
C SER A 51 -10.44 16.84 -13.32
N GLY A 52 -10.14 17.38 -12.14
CA GLY A 52 -10.86 18.54 -11.60
C GLY A 52 -10.80 19.76 -12.51
N ARG A 53 -9.63 19.98 -13.14
CA ARG A 53 -9.43 21.11 -14.07
C ARG A 53 -10.15 20.95 -15.39
N ARG A 54 -10.18 19.74 -15.98
CA ARG A 54 -10.98 19.46 -17.20
C ARG A 54 -12.45 19.82 -17.04
N THR A 55 -12.98 19.66 -15.82
CA THR A 55 -14.40 19.88 -15.53
C THR A 55 -14.74 21.36 -15.33
N HIS A 56 -13.78 22.19 -14.92
CA HIS A 56 -14.01 23.58 -14.53
C HIS A 56 -13.36 24.62 -15.46
N GLU A 57 -12.37 24.25 -16.26
CA GLU A 57 -11.66 25.13 -17.17
C GLU A 57 -11.73 24.60 -18.62
N HIS A 58 -11.57 25.50 -19.61
CA HIS A 58 -11.60 25.16 -21.03
C HIS A 58 -10.31 24.46 -21.53
N GLY A 59 -9.57 23.76 -20.65
CA GLY A 59 -8.34 23.05 -20.99
C GLY A 59 -7.52 22.59 -19.79
N VAL A 60 -6.50 21.76 -20.03
CA VAL A 60 -5.56 21.29 -19.00
C VAL A 60 -4.17 21.84 -19.31
N THR A 61 -3.69 22.79 -18.50
CA THR A 61 -2.28 23.21 -18.52
C THR A 61 -1.50 22.50 -17.42
N VAL A 62 -0.20 22.25 -17.65
CA VAL A 62 0.68 21.60 -16.65
C VAL A 62 0.75 22.43 -15.37
N ALA A 63 0.88 23.77 -15.51
CA ALA A 63 0.98 24.70 -14.38
C ALA A 63 -0.22 24.59 -13.44
N GLY A 64 -1.45 24.69 -13.94
CA GLY A 64 -2.58 24.66 -13.01
C GLY A 64 -2.93 23.25 -12.50
N VAL A 65 -2.47 22.18 -13.18
CA VAL A 65 -2.48 20.84 -12.56
C VAL A 65 -1.56 20.83 -11.35
N ALA A 66 -0.35 21.39 -11.47
CA ALA A 66 0.57 21.53 -10.35
C ALA A 66 -0.02 22.41 -9.23
N GLU A 67 -0.64 23.55 -9.55
CA GLU A 67 -1.32 24.43 -8.60
C GLU A 67 -2.47 23.73 -7.84
N THR A 68 -3.14 22.79 -8.51
CA THR A 68 -4.20 22.00 -7.88
C THR A 68 -3.64 20.85 -7.05
N ALA A 69 -2.58 20.19 -7.52
CA ALA A 69 -2.02 18.99 -6.90
C ALA A 69 -1.13 19.28 -5.69
N TRP A 70 -0.33 20.36 -5.71
CA TRP A 70 0.71 20.59 -4.69
C TRP A 70 0.21 20.58 -3.24
N PRO A 71 -0.99 21.12 -2.87
CA PRO A 71 -1.44 21.08 -1.48
C PRO A 71 -1.70 19.64 -1.02
N PHE A 72 -2.27 18.81 -1.91
CA PHE A 72 -2.56 17.41 -1.63
C PHE A 72 -1.31 16.55 -1.64
N LEU A 73 -0.37 16.79 -2.55
CA LEU A 73 0.92 16.09 -2.56
C LEU A 73 1.73 16.40 -1.29
N LEU A 74 1.72 17.66 -0.84
CA LEU A 74 2.34 18.08 0.41
C LEU A 74 1.71 17.36 1.61
N ALA A 75 0.38 17.37 1.70
CA ALA A 75 -0.36 16.69 2.77
C ALA A 75 -0.17 15.17 2.77
N TYR A 76 -0.19 14.54 1.59
CA TYR A 76 0.09 13.12 1.42
C TYR A 76 1.49 12.77 1.91
N THR A 77 2.49 13.55 1.52
CA THR A 77 3.89 13.34 1.94
C THR A 77 4.02 13.45 3.46
N ALA A 78 3.42 14.46 4.06
CA ALA A 78 3.40 14.63 5.52
C ALA A 78 2.71 13.44 6.23
N ALA A 79 1.54 13.01 5.74
CA ALA A 79 0.82 11.87 6.29
C ALA A 79 1.63 10.57 6.16
N ALA A 80 2.25 10.35 5.00
CA ALA A 80 3.09 9.17 4.73
C ALA A 80 4.31 9.10 5.66
N LEU A 81 4.95 10.25 5.92
CA LEU A 81 6.05 10.37 6.88
C LEU A 81 5.57 10.09 8.31
N ALA A 82 4.45 10.70 8.73
CA ALA A 82 3.90 10.56 10.08
C ALA A 82 3.59 9.09 10.42
N VAL A 83 2.94 8.36 9.51
CA VAL A 83 2.60 6.94 9.75
C VAL A 83 3.68 5.95 9.30
N ARG A 84 4.81 6.45 8.78
CA ARG A 84 5.88 5.64 8.18
C ARG A 84 5.32 4.63 7.18
N ALA A 85 4.52 5.10 6.22
CA ALA A 85 3.73 4.27 5.32
C ALA A 85 4.56 3.21 4.57
N TRP A 86 5.86 3.44 4.37
CA TRP A 86 6.81 2.47 3.79
C TRP A 86 6.97 1.17 4.59
N ARG A 87 6.61 1.15 5.88
CA ARG A 87 6.64 -0.08 6.71
C ARG A 87 5.49 -1.03 6.42
N SER A 88 4.35 -0.51 5.96
CA SER A 88 3.14 -1.30 5.68
C SER A 88 2.29 -0.69 4.55
N PRO A 89 2.86 -0.53 3.34
CA PRO A 89 2.27 0.33 2.31
C PRO A 89 0.95 -0.21 1.74
N GLY A 90 0.80 -1.53 1.69
CA GLY A 90 -0.39 -2.21 1.14
C GLY A 90 -1.49 -2.51 2.15
N THR A 91 -1.39 -2.03 3.40
CA THR A 91 -2.39 -2.29 4.43
C THR A 91 -3.51 -1.24 4.37
N PRO A 92 -4.79 -1.62 4.20
CA PRO A 92 -5.89 -0.67 4.10
C PRO A 92 -6.15 0.06 5.42
N TRP A 93 -6.09 -0.63 6.56
CA TRP A 93 -6.22 -0.05 7.89
C TRP A 93 -5.04 -0.45 8.80
N PRO A 94 -4.35 0.49 9.46
CA PRO A 94 -4.67 1.92 9.54
C PRO A 94 -4.02 2.78 8.43
N THR A 95 -3.00 2.27 7.74
CA THR A 95 -2.16 3.07 6.84
C THR A 95 -2.95 3.78 5.74
N GLY A 96 -3.79 3.06 4.99
CA GLY A 96 -4.58 3.64 3.91
C GLY A 96 -5.53 4.75 4.39
N VAL A 97 -6.20 4.56 5.53
CA VAL A 97 -7.15 5.55 6.04
C VAL A 97 -6.43 6.81 6.55
N VAL A 98 -5.29 6.68 7.22
CA VAL A 98 -4.54 7.88 7.64
C VAL A 98 -3.98 8.64 6.45
N LEU A 99 -3.48 7.94 5.42
CA LEU A 99 -3.05 8.58 4.18
C LEU A 99 -4.22 9.32 3.51
N TRP A 100 -5.38 8.69 3.42
CA TRP A 100 -6.57 9.29 2.82
C TRP A 100 -7.03 10.53 3.59
N LEU A 101 -7.33 10.40 4.89
CA LEU A 101 -7.85 11.50 5.70
C LEU A 101 -6.82 12.62 5.85
N GLY A 102 -5.54 12.27 6.05
CA GLY A 102 -4.45 13.23 6.13
C GLY A 102 -4.27 14.02 4.83
N THR A 103 -4.37 13.35 3.68
CA THR A 103 -4.27 14.01 2.36
C THR A 103 -5.46 14.94 2.13
N VAL A 104 -6.69 14.50 2.43
CA VAL A 104 -7.90 15.32 2.23
C VAL A 104 -7.89 16.52 3.18
N ALA A 105 -7.74 16.30 4.48
CA ALA A 105 -7.79 17.35 5.48
C ALA A 105 -6.61 18.33 5.31
N GLY A 106 -5.39 17.81 5.18
CA GLY A 106 -4.21 18.64 4.99
C GLY A 106 -4.23 19.38 3.66
N GLY A 107 -4.64 18.72 2.57
CA GLY A 107 -4.69 19.35 1.25
C GLY A 107 -5.73 20.46 1.17
N LEU A 108 -6.92 20.25 1.73
CA LEU A 108 -7.95 21.29 1.82
C LEU A 108 -7.51 22.44 2.73
N ALA A 109 -6.85 22.15 3.86
CA ALA A 109 -6.32 23.17 4.77
C ALA A 109 -5.26 24.04 4.08
N VAL A 110 -4.24 23.43 3.47
CA VAL A 110 -3.18 24.16 2.74
C VAL A 110 -3.79 24.99 1.60
N ARG A 111 -4.76 24.44 0.89
CA ARG A 111 -5.45 25.13 -0.20
C ARG A 111 -6.23 26.35 0.30
N ALA A 112 -6.98 26.22 1.39
CA ALA A 112 -7.71 27.33 2.02
C ALA A 112 -6.75 28.43 2.50
N LEU A 113 -5.64 28.05 3.15
CA LEU A 113 -4.61 28.99 3.60
C LEU A 113 -3.89 29.71 2.46
N SER A 114 -3.83 29.08 1.28
CA SER A 114 -3.25 29.68 0.06
C SER A 114 -4.22 30.61 -0.68
N GLY A 115 -5.42 30.85 -0.13
CA GLY A 115 -6.45 31.69 -0.76
C GLY A 115 -7.19 31.01 -1.93
N ALA A 116 -6.99 29.71 -2.15
CA ALA A 116 -7.67 28.97 -3.19
C ALA A 116 -9.05 28.47 -2.72
N GLY A 117 -10.01 28.44 -3.64
CA GLY A 117 -11.39 28.06 -3.36
C GLY A 117 -11.52 26.62 -2.83
N VAL A 118 -12.32 26.46 -1.78
CA VAL A 118 -12.70 25.19 -1.14
C VAL A 118 -14.22 25.04 -1.04
N ALA A 119 -14.91 25.20 -2.17
CA ALA A 119 -16.36 25.02 -2.23
C ALA A 119 -16.79 23.66 -1.65
N LEU A 120 -17.95 23.58 -1.00
CA LEU A 120 -18.42 22.35 -0.36
C LEU A 120 -18.46 21.15 -1.33
N SER A 121 -18.90 21.39 -2.58
CA SER A 121 -18.88 20.39 -3.64
C SER A 121 -17.47 19.85 -3.91
N PHE A 122 -16.46 20.72 -3.96
CA PHE A 122 -15.07 20.33 -4.12
C PHE A 122 -14.59 19.47 -2.96
N GLN A 123 -14.94 19.82 -1.72
CA GLN A 123 -14.55 19.04 -0.53
C GLN A 123 -15.12 17.62 -0.57
N VAL A 124 -16.42 17.48 -0.91
CA VAL A 124 -17.09 16.18 -1.02
C VAL A 124 -16.50 15.32 -2.13
N VAL A 125 -16.32 15.89 -3.33
CA VAL A 125 -15.70 15.17 -4.46
C VAL A 125 -14.27 14.76 -4.13
N THR A 126 -13.49 15.65 -3.52
CA THR A 126 -12.10 15.37 -3.10
C THR A 126 -12.05 14.22 -2.11
N LEU A 127 -12.92 14.24 -1.10
CA LEU A 127 -13.01 13.18 -0.09
C LEU A 127 -13.30 11.83 -0.74
N ILE A 128 -14.30 11.76 -1.62
CA ILE A 128 -14.72 10.51 -2.26
C ILE A 128 -13.66 10.02 -3.24
N VAL A 129 -13.22 10.86 -4.18
CA VAL A 129 -12.30 10.46 -5.26
C VAL A 129 -10.93 10.05 -4.70
N LEU A 130 -10.35 10.85 -3.78
CA LEU A 130 -9.09 10.45 -3.13
C LEU A 130 -9.28 9.23 -2.23
N GLY A 131 -10.46 9.04 -1.64
CA GLY A 131 -10.79 7.84 -0.89
C GLY A 131 -10.73 6.60 -1.77
N VAL A 132 -11.37 6.64 -2.93
CA VAL A 132 -11.30 5.55 -3.91
C VAL A 132 -9.84 5.36 -4.37
N PHE A 133 -9.15 6.42 -4.77
CA PHE A 133 -7.81 6.32 -5.34
C PHE A 133 -6.78 5.78 -4.34
N LEU A 134 -6.82 6.20 -3.09
CA LEU A 134 -5.85 5.77 -2.09
C LEU A 134 -6.25 4.44 -1.42
N LEU A 135 -7.54 4.16 -1.21
CA LEU A 135 -7.96 2.94 -0.50
C LEU A 135 -8.18 1.75 -1.44
N LEU A 136 -8.77 1.94 -2.62
CA LEU A 136 -9.16 0.84 -3.50
C LEU A 136 -7.97 -0.06 -3.88
N PRO A 137 -6.79 0.48 -4.29
CA PRO A 137 -5.67 -0.38 -4.64
C PRO A 137 -5.22 -1.22 -3.45
N ARG A 138 -5.23 -0.66 -2.23
CA ARG A 138 -4.87 -1.36 -0.97
C ARG A 138 -5.87 -2.46 -0.63
N VAL A 139 -7.17 -2.19 -0.77
CA VAL A 139 -8.23 -3.19 -0.57
C VAL A 139 -8.10 -4.33 -1.57
N VAL A 140 -7.91 -4.02 -2.86
CA VAL A 140 -7.72 -5.03 -3.91
C VAL A 140 -6.51 -5.90 -3.61
N HIS A 141 -5.36 -5.29 -3.30
CA HIS A 141 -4.14 -6.00 -2.94
C HIS A 141 -4.35 -6.93 -1.72
N HIS A 142 -5.02 -6.44 -0.68
CA HIS A 142 -5.33 -7.23 0.52
C HIS A 142 -6.25 -8.43 0.23
N VAL A 143 -7.32 -8.22 -0.56
CA VAL A 143 -8.27 -9.27 -0.95
C VAL A 143 -7.58 -10.33 -1.82
N VAL A 144 -6.80 -9.92 -2.81
CA VAL A 144 -6.06 -10.84 -3.70
C VAL A 144 -5.07 -11.68 -2.90
N ARG A 145 -4.37 -11.10 -1.91
CA ARG A 145 -3.45 -11.86 -1.06
C ARG A 145 -4.17 -12.83 -0.12
N ARG A 146 -5.36 -12.49 0.38
CA ARG A 146 -6.17 -13.41 1.19
C ARG A 146 -6.62 -14.63 0.39
N ARG A 147 -7.05 -14.44 -0.86
CA ARG A 147 -7.50 -15.53 -1.74
C ARG A 147 -6.38 -16.50 -2.15
N ARG A 148 -5.12 -16.08 -2.07
CA ARG A 148 -3.94 -16.90 -2.40
C ARG A 148 -3.38 -17.71 -1.23
N ARG A 149 -4.04 -17.76 -0.07
CA ARG A 149 -3.72 -18.73 0.99
C ARG A 149 -4.59 -19.96 0.74
N PRO A 150 -4.08 -21.03 0.10
CA PRO A 150 -4.81 -22.29 0.01
C PRO A 150 -4.98 -22.82 1.43
N VAL A 151 -6.19 -23.25 1.77
CA VAL A 151 -6.43 -24.02 2.98
C VAL A 151 -5.67 -25.33 2.81
N ALA A 152 -4.66 -25.54 3.67
CA ALA A 152 -3.93 -26.79 3.81
C ALA A 152 -4.48 -27.53 5.03
#